data_AF-A0A5D4KFS7-F1
#
_entry.id   AF-A0A5D4KFS7-F1
#
_cell.length_a   1.000
_cell.length_b   1.000
_cell.length_c   1.000
_cell.angle_alpha   90.00
_cell.angle_beta   90.00
_cell.angle_gamma   90.00
#
_symmetry.space_group_name_H-M   'P 1'
#
loop_
_entity.id
_entity.type
_entity.pdbx_description
1 polymer ?
#
loop_
_entity_poly.entity_id
_entity_poly.type
_entity_poly.pdbx_seq_one_letter_code
_entity_poly.pdbx_strand_id
1 'polypeptide(L)'
;MARSLNGENLLYYFFLFWYACGVVLLSFDLLPASLQWANAVFLMLAGLVGSLYFLSAYGRITGAAFIGTIFIISMLAEGLGVHFGFLFGSYNYTSDFGWQLFGVPVAIGFAWLLVISTSHVIAVWLTRTFYKKNGAVHSILYILTGAVFTVGMDLIIDPVAFHVKQYWIWDEGLSFYYGVPLQNFSGWFLLALFFHLIIYIVLRLQNNWPEAISGYRSRRIVLLYILVTGMFMLLGLLNGLWLASFLALVFILSAAFVYFGSATEREET
;
A
#
# COMPACT_ATOMS: atom_id res chain seq x y z
N MET A 1 -21.08 9.62 -12.93
CA MET A 1 -20.81 10.35 -11.67
C MET A 1 -20.63 9.36 -10.53
N ALA A 2 -19.43 9.29 -9.96
CA ALA A 2 -19.14 8.49 -8.77
C ALA A 2 -19.95 9.01 -7.57
N ARG A 3 -20.95 8.24 -7.11
CA ARG A 3 -21.74 8.59 -5.92
C ARG A 3 -20.83 8.53 -4.68
N SER A 4 -20.90 9.56 -3.84
CA SER A 4 -20.30 9.50 -2.49
C SER A 4 -20.89 8.33 -1.74
N LEU A 5 -20.05 7.45 -1.22
CA LEU A 5 -20.50 6.40 -0.31
C LEU A 5 -20.78 7.05 1.05
N ASN A 6 -21.92 6.72 1.65
CA ASN A 6 -22.22 7.17 3.02
C ASN A 6 -21.11 6.65 3.95
N GLY A 7 -20.48 7.55 4.71
CA GLY A 7 -19.42 7.20 5.67
C GLY A 7 -17.98 7.29 5.16
N GLU A 8 -17.72 7.56 3.88
CA GLU A 8 -16.35 7.69 3.34
C GLU A 8 -15.52 8.76 4.09
N ASN A 9 -16.13 9.92 4.37
CA ASN A 9 -15.51 10.98 5.14
C ASN A 9 -15.25 10.57 6.60
N LEU A 10 -16.23 9.90 7.22
CA LEU A 10 -16.10 9.46 8.61
C LEU A 10 -14.95 8.46 8.76
N LEU A 11 -14.86 7.47 7.87
CA LEU A 11 -13.76 6.51 7.88
C LEU A 11 -12.41 7.21 7.70
N TYR A 12 -12.31 8.14 6.73
CA TYR A 12 -11.06 8.85 6.47
C TYR A 12 -10.61 9.70 7.67
N TYR A 13 -11.52 10.47 8.29
CA TYR A 13 -11.18 11.26 9.47
C TYR A 13 -10.89 10.40 10.70
N PHE A 14 -11.61 9.29 10.85
CA PHE A 14 -11.30 8.31 11.88
C PHE A 14 -9.91 7.70 11.68
N PHE A 15 -9.54 7.35 10.44
CA PHE A 15 -8.18 6.92 10.10
C PHE A 15 -7.15 7.99 10.45
N LEU A 16 -7.38 9.27 10.12
CA LEU A 16 -6.43 10.35 10.47
C LEU A 16 -6.25 10.51 11.98
N PHE A 17 -7.34 10.41 12.74
CA PHE A 17 -7.28 10.42 14.20
C PHE A 17 -6.47 9.21 14.72
N TRP A 18 -6.79 8.01 14.25
CA TRP A 18 -6.11 6.77 14.62
C TRP A 18 -4.62 6.79 14.24
N TYR A 19 -4.30 7.34 13.07
CA TYR A 19 -2.94 7.59 12.59
C TYR A 19 -2.17 8.51 13.54
N ALA A 20 -2.75 9.65 13.93
CA ALA A 20 -2.10 10.59 14.84
C ALA A 20 -1.81 9.93 16.20
N CYS A 21 -2.77 9.16 16.74
CA CYS A 21 -2.55 8.36 17.94
C CYS A 21 -1.44 7.32 17.75
N GLY A 22 -1.44 6.59 16.64
CA GLY A 22 -0.44 5.58 16.32
C GLY A 22 0.97 6.17 16.21
N VAL A 23 1.13 7.30 15.53
CA VAL A 23 2.42 8.02 15.44
C VAL A 23 2.95 8.35 16.83
N VAL A 24 2.12 8.93 17.72
CA VAL A 24 2.56 9.29 19.08
C VAL A 24 2.90 8.02 19.88
N LEU A 25 1.99 7.05 19.95
CA LEU A 25 2.17 5.87 20.78
C LEU A 25 3.38 5.03 20.34
N LEU A 26 3.60 4.87 19.02
CA LEU A 26 4.70 4.06 18.51
C LEU A 26 6.05 4.80 18.56
N SER A 27 6.07 6.12 18.39
CA SER A 27 7.34 6.89 18.42
C SER A 27 7.92 7.01 19.82
N PHE A 28 7.07 7.04 20.85
CA PHE A 28 7.49 7.15 22.25
C PHE A 28 7.46 5.81 23.00
N ASP A 29 7.28 4.69 22.28
CA ASP A 29 7.18 3.33 22.83
C ASP A 29 6.17 3.20 23.99
N LEU A 30 5.03 3.88 23.84
CA LEU A 30 3.98 3.95 24.87
C LEU A 30 2.89 2.88 24.68
N LEU A 31 2.97 2.06 23.63
CA LEU A 31 1.95 1.06 23.32
C LEU A 31 2.16 -0.21 24.16
N PRO A 32 1.27 -0.54 25.12
CA PRO A 32 1.38 -1.75 25.92
C PRO A 32 1.24 -3.00 25.06
N ALA A 33 1.86 -4.11 25.48
CA ALA A 33 1.78 -5.40 24.79
C ALA A 33 0.33 -5.86 24.54
N SER A 34 -0.57 -5.64 25.49
CA SER A 34 -2.00 -5.99 25.38
C SER A 34 -2.76 -5.22 24.28
N LEU A 35 -2.18 -4.14 23.75
CA LEU A 35 -2.78 -3.31 22.70
C LEU A 35 -2.09 -3.46 21.34
N GLN A 36 -1.21 -4.45 21.15
CA GLN A 36 -0.54 -4.67 19.85
C GLN A 36 -1.50 -4.99 18.71
N TRP A 37 -2.70 -5.53 19.01
CA TRP A 37 -3.79 -5.69 18.03
C TRP A 37 -4.18 -4.36 17.33
N ALA A 38 -3.89 -3.21 17.95
CA ALA A 38 -4.15 -1.90 17.37
C ALA A 38 -3.37 -1.67 16.06
N ASN A 39 -2.22 -2.33 15.88
CA ASN A 39 -1.42 -2.27 14.65
C ASN A 39 -2.12 -3.00 13.49
N ALA A 40 -2.73 -4.16 13.77
CA ALA A 40 -3.55 -4.86 12.80
C ALA A 40 -4.78 -4.02 12.41
N VAL A 41 -5.44 -3.39 13.38
CA VAL A 41 -6.57 -2.47 13.12
C VAL A 41 -6.14 -1.26 12.31
N PHE A 42 -4.96 -0.69 12.58
CA PHE A 42 -4.40 0.41 11.77
C PHE A 42 -4.28 0.03 10.29
N LEU A 43 -3.69 -1.13 9.99
CA LEU A 43 -3.57 -1.62 8.61
C LEU A 43 -4.93 -1.91 7.97
N MET A 44 -5.86 -2.49 8.73
CA MET A 44 -7.23 -2.71 8.27
C MET A 44 -7.93 -1.39 7.91
N LEU A 45 -7.84 -0.36 8.75
CA LEU A 45 -8.41 0.95 8.47
C LEU A 45 -7.78 1.60 7.23
N ALA A 46 -6.46 1.53 7.08
CA ALA A 46 -5.75 2.04 5.92
C ALA A 46 -6.18 1.32 4.62
N GLY A 47 -6.26 -0.02 4.66
CA GLY A 47 -6.77 -0.82 3.54
C GLY A 47 -8.24 -0.58 3.23
N LEU A 48 -9.07 -0.30 4.24
CA LEU A 48 -10.47 0.07 4.04
C LEU A 48 -10.62 1.43 3.34
N VAL A 49 -9.77 2.41 3.67
CA VAL A 49 -9.73 3.69 2.94
C VAL A 49 -9.37 3.46 1.47
N GLY A 50 -8.34 2.63 1.20
CA GLY A 50 -7.98 2.22 -0.17
C GLY A 50 -9.10 1.47 -0.90
N SER A 51 -9.84 0.63 -0.18
CA SER A 51 -10.99 -0.12 -0.71
C SER A 51 -12.14 0.80 -1.10
N LEU A 52 -12.49 1.77 -0.23
CA LEU A 52 -13.52 2.76 -0.55
C LEU A 52 -13.16 3.55 -1.81
N TYR A 53 -11.87 3.85 -2.02
CA TYR A 53 -11.44 4.47 -3.27
C TYR A 53 -11.80 3.62 -4.49
N PHE A 54 -11.51 2.32 -4.51
CA PHE A 54 -11.86 1.47 -5.65
C PHE A 54 -13.38 1.43 -5.91
N LEU A 55 -14.20 1.32 -4.86
CA LEU A 55 -15.66 1.34 -4.98
C LEU A 55 -16.19 2.67 -5.50
N SER A 56 -15.62 3.78 -5.03
CA SER A 56 -16.04 5.12 -5.43
C SER A 56 -15.54 5.48 -6.82
N ALA A 57 -14.30 5.14 -7.18
CA ALA A 57 -13.69 5.48 -8.46
C ALA A 57 -14.25 4.64 -9.61
N TYR A 58 -14.46 3.34 -9.40
CA TYR A 58 -14.80 2.40 -10.47
C TYR A 58 -16.21 1.80 -10.37
N GLY A 59 -16.99 2.21 -9.37
CA GLY A 59 -18.32 1.70 -9.11
C GLY A 59 -18.30 0.39 -8.32
N ARG A 60 -19.48 -0.03 -7.83
CA ARG A 60 -19.60 -1.14 -6.88
C ARG A 60 -19.10 -2.48 -7.41
N ILE A 61 -19.38 -2.79 -8.68
CA ILE A 61 -19.05 -4.11 -9.26
C ILE A 61 -17.54 -4.19 -9.53
N THR A 62 -17.01 -3.30 -10.39
CA THR A 62 -15.58 -3.29 -10.72
C THR A 62 -14.70 -3.01 -9.50
N GLY A 63 -15.11 -2.07 -8.64
CA GLY A 63 -14.40 -1.78 -7.40
C GLY A 63 -14.36 -2.97 -6.44
N ALA A 64 -15.49 -3.67 -6.22
CA ALA A 64 -15.52 -4.87 -5.39
C ALA A 64 -14.71 -6.02 -6.02
N ALA A 65 -14.70 -6.13 -7.34
CA ALA A 65 -13.87 -7.10 -8.03
C ALA A 65 -12.38 -6.83 -7.78
N PHE A 66 -11.91 -5.58 -7.90
CA PHE A 66 -10.52 -5.24 -7.56
C PHE A 66 -10.19 -5.53 -6.11
N ILE A 67 -11.05 -5.15 -5.17
CA ILE A 67 -10.85 -5.42 -3.74
C ILE A 67 -10.74 -6.93 -3.50
N GLY A 68 -11.70 -7.70 -4.01
CA GLY A 68 -11.71 -9.16 -3.87
C GLY A 68 -10.49 -9.82 -4.50
N THR A 69 -10.11 -9.41 -5.71
CA THR A 69 -8.92 -9.93 -6.40
C THR A 69 -7.65 -9.63 -5.62
N ILE A 70 -7.44 -8.37 -5.18
CA ILE A 70 -6.24 -7.98 -4.42
C ILE A 70 -6.19 -8.74 -3.10
N PHE A 71 -7.27 -8.73 -2.33
CA PHE A 71 -7.32 -9.36 -1.01
C PHE A 71 -7.13 -10.88 -1.11
N ILE A 72 -7.89 -11.57 -1.96
CA ILE A 72 -7.86 -13.04 -2.03
C ILE A 72 -6.51 -13.52 -2.58
N ILE A 73 -6.04 -12.94 -3.68
CA ILE A 73 -4.78 -13.42 -4.31
C ILE A 73 -3.58 -13.09 -3.43
N SER A 74 -3.56 -11.93 -2.76
CA SER A 74 -2.48 -11.63 -1.81
C SER A 74 -2.49 -12.59 -0.62
N MET A 75 -3.64 -12.84 0.01
CA MET A 75 -3.74 -13.79 1.12
C MET A 75 -3.33 -15.22 0.71
N LEU A 76 -3.64 -15.64 -0.53
CA LEU A 76 -3.17 -16.92 -1.07
C LEU A 76 -1.67 -16.92 -1.31
N ALA A 77 -1.11 -15.86 -1.91
CA ALA A 77 0.33 -15.74 -2.14
C ALA A 77 1.12 -15.74 -0.82
N GLU A 78 0.65 -14.98 0.17
CA GLU A 78 1.22 -14.93 1.53
C GLU A 78 1.11 -16.28 2.22
N GLY A 79 -0.03 -16.98 2.07
CA GLY A 79 -0.19 -18.34 2.59
C GLY A 79 0.82 -19.30 1.97
N LEU A 80 1.00 -19.24 0.65
CA LEU A 80 2.04 -20.03 -0.02
C LEU A 80 3.46 -19.62 0.46
N GLY A 81 3.68 -18.35 0.79
CA GLY A 81 4.91 -17.86 1.42
C GLY A 81 5.17 -18.52 2.76
N VAL A 82 4.21 -18.47 3.68
CA VAL A 82 4.33 -19.07 5.02
C VAL A 82 4.53 -20.58 4.96
N HIS A 83 3.83 -21.30 4.07
CA HIS A 83 3.90 -22.77 4.03
C HIS A 83 5.05 -23.34 3.17
N PHE A 84 5.51 -22.60 2.16
CA PHE A 84 6.46 -23.12 1.17
C PHE A 84 7.65 -22.19 0.87
N GLY A 85 7.76 -21.04 1.54
CA GLY A 85 8.77 -20.02 1.23
C GLY A 85 8.57 -19.35 -0.14
N PHE A 86 7.38 -19.48 -0.73
CA PHE A 86 7.07 -18.99 -2.07
C PHE A 86 6.97 -17.45 -2.11
N LEU A 87 7.57 -16.82 -3.12
CA LEU A 87 7.66 -15.37 -3.37
C LEU A 87 8.39 -14.54 -2.31
N PHE A 88 8.22 -14.79 -1.01
CA PHE A 88 8.65 -13.89 0.05
C PHE A 88 9.81 -14.43 0.91
N GLY A 89 10.28 -15.64 0.61
CA GLY A 89 11.21 -16.39 1.46
C GLY A 89 10.48 -17.10 2.61
N SER A 90 11.21 -17.88 3.39
CA SER A 90 10.66 -18.61 4.54
C SER A 90 10.56 -17.69 5.76
N TYR A 91 9.34 -17.50 6.26
CA TYR A 91 9.07 -16.64 7.40
C TYR A 91 7.81 -17.08 8.16
N ASN A 92 7.71 -16.66 9.43
CA ASN A 92 6.59 -16.99 10.30
C ASN A 92 6.01 -15.72 10.94
N TYR A 93 4.68 -15.54 10.88
CA TYR A 93 3.98 -14.47 11.60
C TYR A 93 3.91 -14.78 13.10
N THR A 94 4.12 -13.76 13.93
CA THR A 94 3.94 -13.86 15.38
C THR A 94 2.45 -13.85 15.76
N SER A 95 2.12 -14.44 16.92
CA SER A 95 0.73 -14.60 17.39
C SER A 95 0.01 -13.29 17.66
N ASP A 96 0.75 -12.19 17.83
CA ASP A 96 0.21 -10.93 18.35
C ASP A 96 -0.36 -10.03 17.24
N PHE A 97 -0.24 -10.44 15.98
CA PHE A 97 -0.69 -9.67 14.81
C PHE A 97 -2.16 -9.93 14.42
N GLY A 98 -3.00 -10.30 15.38
CA GLY A 98 -4.45 -10.45 15.20
C GLY A 98 -4.88 -11.77 14.56
N TRP A 99 -6.14 -11.82 14.10
CA TRP A 99 -6.75 -13.05 13.59
C TRP A 99 -6.12 -13.49 12.26
N GLN A 100 -5.77 -14.79 12.17
CA GLN A 100 -5.09 -15.38 11.02
C GLN A 100 -6.00 -16.30 10.20
N LEU A 101 -5.82 -16.29 8.88
CA LEU A 101 -6.37 -17.23 7.91
C LEU A 101 -5.21 -17.97 7.26
N PHE A 102 -5.19 -19.31 7.36
CA PHE A 102 -4.12 -20.15 6.82
C PHE A 102 -2.69 -19.76 7.28
N GLY A 103 -2.54 -19.22 8.49
CA GLY A 103 -1.25 -18.76 9.04
C GLY A 103 -0.89 -17.31 8.68
N VAL A 104 -1.74 -16.62 7.92
CA VAL A 104 -1.53 -15.21 7.53
C VAL A 104 -2.53 -14.32 8.25
N PRO A 105 -2.09 -13.27 8.97
CA PRO A 105 -2.99 -12.30 9.57
C PRO A 105 -3.88 -11.61 8.53
N VAL A 106 -5.18 -11.49 8.81
CA VAL A 106 -6.15 -10.84 7.91
C VAL A 106 -5.77 -9.39 7.59
N ALA A 107 -5.08 -8.72 8.51
CA ALA A 107 -4.56 -7.37 8.32
C ALA A 107 -3.62 -7.24 7.12
N ILE A 108 -2.92 -8.31 6.72
CA ILE A 108 -2.00 -8.33 5.58
C ILE A 108 -2.76 -8.16 4.26
N GLY A 109 -3.92 -8.83 4.10
CA GLY A 109 -4.78 -8.61 2.94
C GLY A 109 -5.25 -7.15 2.82
N PHE A 110 -5.46 -6.46 3.95
CA PHE A 110 -5.75 -5.02 3.97
C PHE A 110 -4.52 -4.16 3.70
N ALA A 111 -3.32 -4.56 4.14
CA ALA A 111 -2.08 -3.91 3.77
C ALA A 111 -1.87 -3.95 2.24
N TRP A 112 -2.17 -5.08 1.60
CA TRP A 112 -2.18 -5.19 0.14
C TRP A 112 -3.18 -4.25 -0.55
N LEU A 113 -4.38 -4.09 0.02
CA LEU A 113 -5.36 -3.11 -0.48
C LEU A 113 -4.86 -1.66 -0.34
N LEU A 114 -4.19 -1.34 0.77
CA LEU A 114 -3.54 -0.04 0.98
C LEU A 114 -2.46 0.21 -0.09
N VAL A 115 -1.48 -0.67 -0.22
CA VAL A 115 -0.32 -0.44 -1.09
C VAL A 115 -0.73 -0.40 -2.57
N ILE A 116 -1.65 -1.28 -3.00
CA ILE A 116 -2.10 -1.31 -4.40
C ILE A 116 -3.00 -0.12 -4.73
N SER A 117 -3.93 0.28 -3.85
CA SER A 117 -4.77 1.46 -4.12
C SER A 117 -3.95 2.74 -4.22
N THR A 118 -2.97 2.90 -3.33
CA THR A 118 -2.09 4.08 -3.29
C THR A 118 -1.13 4.14 -4.48
N SER A 119 -0.44 3.05 -4.79
CA SER A 119 0.47 2.99 -5.94
C SER A 119 -0.27 3.08 -7.28
N HIS A 120 -1.49 2.54 -7.37
CA HIS A 120 -2.35 2.70 -8.54
C HIS A 120 -2.66 4.17 -8.84
N VAL A 121 -3.09 4.94 -7.83
CA VAL A 121 -3.41 6.36 -8.01
C VAL A 121 -2.17 7.13 -8.46
N ILE A 122 -1.03 6.91 -7.80
CA ILE A 122 0.23 7.58 -8.15
C ILE A 122 0.65 7.23 -9.59
N ALA A 123 0.58 5.95 -9.96
CA ALA A 123 0.94 5.49 -11.30
C ALA A 123 0.06 6.12 -12.39
N VAL A 124 -1.28 6.14 -12.20
CA VAL A 124 -2.22 6.79 -13.13
C VAL A 124 -1.79 8.23 -13.42
N TRP A 125 -1.39 8.99 -12.41
CA TRP A 125 -1.02 10.39 -12.61
C TRP A 125 0.33 10.58 -13.25
N LEU A 126 1.35 9.84 -12.80
CA LEU A 126 2.69 9.94 -13.37
C LEU A 126 2.72 9.50 -14.84
N THR A 127 1.81 8.64 -15.27
CA THR A 127 1.76 8.15 -16.66
C THR A 127 0.70 8.82 -17.53
N ARG A 128 -0.09 9.76 -16.99
CA ARG A 128 -1.27 10.36 -17.67
C ARG A 128 -0.97 10.94 -19.05
N THR A 129 0.20 11.55 -19.22
CA THR A 129 0.63 12.18 -20.49
C THR A 129 0.85 11.17 -21.61
N PHE A 130 1.10 9.90 -21.29
CA PHE A 130 1.33 8.83 -22.26
C PHE A 130 0.03 8.15 -22.69
N TYR A 131 -1.02 8.21 -21.88
CA TYR A 131 -2.28 7.51 -22.13
C TYR A 131 -2.87 7.85 -23.52
N LYS A 132 -2.94 9.14 -23.86
CA LYS A 132 -3.46 9.62 -25.16
C LYS A 132 -2.44 9.53 -26.31
N LYS A 133 -1.15 9.40 -26.00
CA LYS A 133 -0.07 9.41 -27.01
C LYS A 133 0.26 8.02 -27.55
N ASN A 134 0.39 7.04 -26.66
CA ASN A 134 0.76 5.67 -27.05
C ASN A 134 0.29 4.66 -25.99
N GLY A 135 -0.73 3.87 -26.34
CA GLY A 135 -1.36 2.93 -25.42
C GLY A 135 -0.45 1.78 -24.95
N ALA A 136 0.53 1.36 -25.75
CA ALA A 136 1.47 0.29 -25.39
C ALA A 136 2.59 0.80 -24.47
N VAL A 137 3.13 1.99 -24.75
CA VAL A 137 4.09 2.63 -23.84
C VAL A 137 3.42 2.93 -22.51
N HIS A 138 2.19 3.44 -22.54
CA HIS A 138 1.43 3.73 -21.34
C HIS A 138 1.19 2.48 -20.48
N SER A 139 0.85 1.32 -21.07
CA SER A 139 0.64 0.10 -20.30
C SER A 139 1.89 -0.30 -19.52
N ILE A 140 3.04 -0.28 -20.19
CA ILE A 140 4.33 -0.65 -19.58
C ILE A 140 4.66 0.33 -18.46
N LEU A 141 4.60 1.63 -18.72
CA LEU A 141 4.91 2.65 -17.72
C LEU A 141 3.98 2.58 -16.50
N TYR A 142 2.68 2.41 -16.71
CA TYR A 142 1.72 2.34 -15.61
C TYR A 142 1.98 1.12 -14.72
N ILE A 143 2.14 -0.07 -15.33
CA ILE A 143 2.35 -1.33 -14.61
C ILE A 143 3.67 -1.27 -13.82
N LEU A 144 4.76 -0.82 -14.45
CA LEU A 144 6.06 -0.69 -13.79
C LEU A 144 6.05 0.36 -12.68
N THR A 145 5.47 1.55 -12.94
CA THR A 145 5.39 2.62 -11.95
C THR A 145 4.61 2.16 -10.73
N GLY A 146 3.45 1.53 -10.93
CA GLY A 146 2.65 1.01 -9.84
C GLY A 146 3.41 -0.03 -9.02
N ALA A 147 4.12 -0.96 -9.65
CA ALA A 147 4.89 -1.98 -8.95
C ALA A 147 6.07 -1.38 -8.17
N VAL A 148 6.78 -0.42 -8.77
CA VAL A 148 7.87 0.31 -8.12
C VAL A 148 7.39 1.11 -6.90
N PHE A 149 6.23 1.78 -6.97
CA PHE A 149 5.68 2.49 -5.81
C PHE A 149 5.16 1.56 -4.72
N THR A 150 4.62 0.38 -5.08
CA THR A 150 4.26 -0.66 -4.11
C THR A 150 5.49 -1.12 -3.33
N VAL A 151 6.56 -1.52 -4.02
CA VAL A 151 7.83 -1.91 -3.38
C VAL A 151 8.48 -0.73 -2.65
N GLY A 152 8.30 0.49 -3.16
CA GLY A 152 8.81 1.70 -2.52
C GLY A 152 8.31 1.92 -1.10
N MET A 153 7.07 1.49 -0.80
CA MET A 153 6.55 1.47 0.57
C MET A 153 7.06 0.27 1.36
N ASP A 154 7.15 -0.90 0.72
CA ASP A 154 7.66 -2.14 1.32
C ASP A 154 9.11 -2.02 1.83
N LEU A 155 9.95 -1.27 1.11
CA LEU A 155 11.33 -0.95 1.48
C LEU A 155 11.47 -0.31 2.87
N ILE A 156 10.40 0.21 3.48
CA ILE A 156 10.42 0.69 4.88
C ILE A 156 9.47 -0.09 5.79
N ILE A 157 8.35 -0.62 5.28
CA ILE A 157 7.44 -1.45 6.07
C ILE A 157 8.18 -2.67 6.61
N ASP A 158 8.85 -3.42 5.74
CA ASP A 158 9.43 -4.72 6.11
C ASP A 158 10.61 -4.59 7.06
N PRO A 159 11.58 -3.67 6.86
CA PRO A 159 12.62 -3.44 7.85
C PRO A 159 12.07 -3.06 9.23
N VAL A 160 11.02 -2.23 9.31
CA VAL A 160 10.42 -1.85 10.60
C VAL A 160 9.64 -3.01 11.21
N ALA A 161 8.81 -3.69 10.42
CA ALA A 161 8.00 -4.81 10.87
C ALA A 161 8.86 -5.99 11.33
N PHE A 162 9.99 -6.22 10.65
CA PHE A 162 10.98 -7.21 11.05
C PHE A 162 11.79 -6.74 12.26
N HIS A 163 12.70 -5.76 12.07
CA HIS A 163 13.76 -5.45 13.04
C HIS A 163 13.20 -4.79 14.29
N VAL A 164 12.23 -3.90 14.14
CA VAL A 164 11.76 -3.06 15.23
C VAL A 164 10.58 -3.71 15.95
N LYS A 165 9.63 -4.27 15.19
CA LYS A 165 8.37 -4.77 15.76
C LYS A 165 8.25 -6.28 15.82
N GLN A 166 9.09 -7.01 15.11
CA GLN A 166 9.12 -8.48 15.11
C GLN A 166 7.73 -9.09 14.79
N TYR A 167 6.95 -8.46 13.90
CA TYR A 167 5.62 -8.96 13.53
C TYR A 167 5.70 -10.29 12.78
N TRP A 168 6.77 -10.46 12.00
CA TRP A 168 7.14 -11.73 11.40
C TRP A 168 8.65 -11.86 11.40
N ILE A 169 9.11 -13.11 11.43
CA ILE A 169 10.53 -13.46 11.52
C ILE A 169 10.88 -14.28 10.30
N TRP A 170 11.88 -13.85 9.54
CA TRP A 170 12.46 -14.68 8.49
C TRP A 170 13.46 -15.66 9.07
N ASP A 171 13.42 -16.90 8.59
CA ASP A 171 14.29 -17.99 9.06
C ASP A 171 15.75 -17.77 8.62
N GLU A 172 15.96 -17.08 7.49
CA GLU A 172 17.27 -16.81 6.89
C GLU A 172 17.66 -15.32 7.02
N GLY A 173 17.99 -14.88 8.24
CA GLY A 173 18.23 -13.47 8.60
C GLY A 173 19.54 -12.80 8.14
N LEU A 174 20.14 -13.20 7.01
CA LEU A 174 21.48 -12.71 6.58
C LEU A 174 21.45 -11.74 5.38
N SER A 175 20.36 -11.01 5.17
CA SER A 175 20.32 -9.96 4.13
C SER A 175 20.96 -8.65 4.59
N PHE A 176 21.66 -7.97 3.67
CA PHE A 176 22.23 -6.63 3.93
C PHE A 176 21.15 -5.58 4.20
N TYR A 177 19.94 -5.80 3.67
CA TYR A 177 18.85 -4.85 3.77
C TYR A 177 18.05 -5.12 5.04
N TYR A 178 18.69 -4.85 6.18
CA TYR A 178 18.10 -5.08 7.50
C TYR A 178 17.51 -6.48 7.57
N GLY A 179 18.28 -7.51 7.27
CA GLY A 179 17.87 -8.92 7.39
C GLY A 179 16.64 -9.37 6.58
N VAL A 180 15.97 -8.49 5.82
CA VAL A 180 14.84 -8.83 4.94
C VAL A 180 15.38 -9.46 3.66
N PRO A 181 14.97 -10.69 3.30
CA PRO A 181 15.45 -11.34 2.08
C PRO A 181 15.15 -10.53 0.82
N LEU A 182 16.11 -10.45 -0.11
CA LEU A 182 15.88 -9.79 -1.41
C LEU A 182 14.80 -10.49 -2.24
N GLN A 183 14.56 -11.77 -1.97
CA GLN A 183 13.45 -12.53 -2.53
C GLN A 183 12.12 -11.83 -2.21
N ASN A 184 11.94 -11.30 -0.99
CA ASN A 184 10.73 -10.59 -0.59
C ASN A 184 10.41 -9.42 -1.52
N PHE A 185 11.36 -8.49 -1.71
CA PHE A 185 11.16 -7.33 -2.58
C PHE A 185 10.89 -7.74 -4.04
N SER A 186 11.50 -8.83 -4.49
CA SER A 186 11.25 -9.38 -5.83
C SER A 186 9.84 -10.00 -5.93
N GLY A 187 9.39 -10.72 -4.91
CA GLY A 187 8.04 -11.28 -4.81
C GLY A 187 6.98 -10.20 -4.76
N TRP A 188 7.20 -9.17 -3.94
CA TRP A 188 6.36 -7.98 -3.88
C TRP A 188 6.26 -7.26 -5.22
N PHE A 189 7.39 -7.10 -5.91
CA PHE A 189 7.42 -6.51 -7.25
C PHE A 189 6.59 -7.33 -8.25
N LEU A 190 6.80 -8.65 -8.31
CA LEU A 190 6.07 -9.54 -9.23
C LEU A 190 4.56 -9.56 -8.95
N LEU A 191 4.17 -9.61 -7.68
CA LEU A 191 2.77 -9.61 -7.29
C LEU A 191 2.11 -8.25 -7.58
N ALA A 192 2.83 -7.15 -7.37
CA ALA A 192 2.35 -5.81 -7.72
C ALA A 192 2.24 -5.62 -9.24
N LEU A 193 3.17 -6.15 -10.04
CA LEU A 193 3.05 -6.18 -11.51
C LEU A 193 1.78 -6.90 -11.94
N PHE A 194 1.50 -8.05 -11.34
CA PHE A 194 0.29 -8.83 -11.62
C PHE A 194 -0.98 -8.01 -11.30
N PHE A 195 -1.08 -7.41 -10.12
CA PHE A 195 -2.26 -6.60 -9.77
C PHE A 195 -2.46 -5.41 -10.70
N HIS A 196 -1.40 -4.67 -11.00
CA HIS A 196 -1.51 -3.52 -11.90
C HIS A 196 -1.80 -3.95 -13.34
N LEU A 197 -1.30 -5.10 -13.80
CA LEU A 197 -1.67 -5.67 -15.09
C LEU A 197 -3.17 -5.99 -15.14
N ILE A 198 -3.72 -6.63 -14.11
CA ILE A 198 -5.16 -6.96 -14.04
C ILE A 198 -6.00 -5.69 -14.01
N ILE A 199 -5.65 -4.71 -13.18
CA ILE A 199 -6.33 -3.41 -13.15
C ILE A 199 -6.28 -2.76 -14.54
N TYR A 200 -5.12 -2.77 -15.20
CA TYR A 200 -4.96 -2.20 -16.54
C TYR A 200 -5.88 -2.85 -17.57
N ILE A 201 -5.85 -4.18 -17.65
CA ILE A 201 -6.66 -4.95 -18.60
C ILE A 201 -8.15 -4.67 -18.36
N VAL A 202 -8.61 -4.78 -17.12
CA VAL A 202 -10.04 -4.58 -16.79
C VAL A 202 -10.50 -3.17 -17.14
N LEU A 203 -9.75 -2.14 -16.75
CA LEU A 203 -10.13 -0.75 -17.04
C LEU A 203 -10.09 -0.42 -18.54
N ARG A 204 -9.14 -1.00 -19.28
CA ARG A 204 -9.06 -0.85 -20.75
C ARG A 204 -10.22 -1.55 -21.46
N LEU A 205 -10.57 -2.77 -21.06
CA LEU A 205 -11.69 -3.52 -21.64
C LEU A 205 -13.04 -2.86 -21.36
N GLN A 206 -13.19 -2.24 -20.18
CA GLN A 206 -14.40 -1.49 -19.82
C GLN A 206 -14.42 -0.06 -20.39
N ASN A 207 -13.36 0.36 -21.08
CA ASN A 207 -13.17 1.74 -21.54
C ASN A 207 -13.39 2.78 -20.42
N ASN A 208 -12.95 2.43 -19.21
CA ASN A 208 -13.19 3.14 -17.95
C ASN A 208 -11.87 3.57 -17.29
N TRP A 209 -10.84 3.84 -18.11
CA TRP A 209 -9.57 4.34 -17.61
C TRP A 209 -9.72 5.77 -17.07
N PRO A 210 -9.21 6.08 -15.87
CA PRO A 210 -9.26 7.44 -15.35
C PRO A 210 -8.33 8.35 -16.16
N GLU A 211 -8.87 9.34 -16.86
CA GLU A 211 -8.06 10.29 -17.65
C GLU A 211 -7.24 11.27 -16.78
N ALA A 212 -7.62 11.46 -15.51
CA ALA A 212 -6.88 12.27 -14.55
C ALA A 212 -7.15 11.84 -13.10
N ILE A 213 -6.21 12.12 -12.19
CA ILE A 213 -6.52 12.29 -10.75
C ILE A 213 -7.32 13.59 -10.64
N SER A 214 -8.63 13.53 -10.82
CA SER A 214 -9.48 14.69 -10.53
C SER A 214 -10.30 14.43 -9.27
N GLY A 215 -10.04 15.25 -8.25
CA GLY A 215 -10.86 15.32 -7.05
C GLY A 215 -10.17 14.92 -5.75
N TYR A 216 -10.87 15.22 -4.65
CA TYR A 216 -10.36 15.07 -3.30
C TYR A 216 -10.02 13.62 -2.92
N ARG A 217 -10.70 12.62 -3.51
CA ARG A 217 -10.51 11.20 -3.17
C ARG A 217 -9.12 10.70 -3.53
N SER A 218 -8.71 10.91 -4.77
CA SER A 218 -7.40 10.49 -5.23
C SER A 218 -6.29 11.21 -4.46
N ARG A 219 -6.48 12.51 -4.13
CA ARG A 219 -5.55 13.24 -3.24
C ARG A 219 -5.47 12.63 -1.84
N ARG A 220 -6.59 12.19 -1.26
CA ARG A 220 -6.60 11.47 0.04
C ARG A 220 -5.82 10.16 -0.03
N ILE A 221 -5.88 9.45 -1.16
CA ILE A 221 -5.14 8.22 -1.37
C ILE A 221 -3.64 8.47 -1.56
N VAL A 222 -3.24 9.51 -2.29
CA VAL A 222 -1.82 9.92 -2.35
C VAL A 222 -1.32 10.35 -0.96
N LEU A 223 -2.14 11.09 -0.20
CA LEU A 223 -1.81 11.45 1.17
C LEU A 223 -1.72 10.23 2.10
N LEU A 224 -2.57 9.22 1.90
CA LEU A 224 -2.50 7.95 2.62
C LEU A 224 -1.14 7.26 2.41
N TYR A 225 -0.62 7.25 1.17
CA TYR A 225 0.74 6.78 0.88
C TYR A 225 1.77 7.54 1.70
N ILE A 226 1.75 8.88 1.61
CA ILE A 226 2.70 9.76 2.30
C ILE A 226 2.67 9.55 3.82
N LEU A 227 1.47 9.50 4.41
CA LEU A 227 1.29 9.38 5.85
C LEU A 227 1.78 8.02 6.36
N VAL A 228 1.36 6.91 5.72
CA VAL A 228 1.76 5.56 6.17
C VAL A 228 3.26 5.37 5.97
N THR A 229 3.79 5.62 4.77
CA THR A 229 5.24 5.54 4.51
C THR A 229 6.02 6.46 5.44
N GLY A 230 5.52 7.68 5.71
CA GLY A 230 6.14 8.63 6.61
C GLY A 230 6.17 8.19 8.07
N MET A 231 5.13 7.51 8.56
CA MET A 231 5.12 6.91 9.90
C MET A 231 6.15 5.80 10.01
N PHE A 232 6.20 4.89 9.04
CA PHE A 232 7.23 3.83 9.02
C PHE A 232 8.64 4.41 8.87
N MET A 233 8.82 5.46 8.07
CA MET A 233 10.08 6.20 7.98
C MET A 233 10.48 6.81 9.32
N LEU A 234 9.55 7.44 10.04
CA LEU A 234 9.82 7.98 11.39
C LEU A 234 10.29 6.88 12.34
N LEU A 235 9.59 5.75 12.38
CA LEU A 235 10.00 4.59 13.19
C LEU A 235 11.36 4.04 12.76
N GLY A 236 11.63 4.00 11.45
CA GLY A 236 12.93 3.62 10.91
C GLY A 236 14.05 4.54 11.38
N LEU A 237 13.86 5.86 11.31
CA LEU A 237 14.84 6.84 11.79
C LEU A 237 15.10 6.71 13.29
N LEU A 238 14.06 6.53 14.09
CA LEU A 238 14.17 6.34 15.55
C LEU A 238 14.93 5.05 15.92
N ASN A 239 14.96 4.06 15.03
CA ASN A 239 15.61 2.76 15.26
C ASN A 239 16.84 2.53 14.37
N GLY A 240 17.40 3.58 13.76
CA GLY A 240 18.65 3.50 13.01
C GLY A 240 18.56 2.86 11.61
N LEU A 241 17.37 2.70 11.05
CA LEU A 241 17.13 2.19 9.70
C LEU A 241 17.35 3.28 8.62
N TRP A 242 18.55 3.86 8.59
CA TRP A 242 18.87 5.05 7.78
C TRP A 242 18.68 4.85 6.27
N LEU A 243 19.16 3.74 5.70
CA LEU A 243 19.03 3.44 4.28
C LEU A 243 17.56 3.27 3.88
N ALA A 244 16.80 2.50 4.65
CA ALA A 244 15.37 2.31 4.40
C ALA A 244 14.60 3.63 4.49
N SER A 245 14.95 4.46 5.47
CA SER A 245 14.33 5.78 5.67
C SER A 245 14.66 6.75 4.53
N PHE A 246 15.89 6.73 4.02
CA PHE A 246 16.29 7.52 2.85
C PHE A 246 15.54 7.10 1.59
N LEU A 247 15.43 5.79 1.33
CA LEU A 247 14.67 5.29 0.18
C LEU A 247 13.20 5.66 0.29
N ALA A 248 12.59 5.50 1.47
CA ALA A 248 11.22 5.94 1.76
C ALA A 248 11.00 7.43 1.46
N LEU A 249 11.97 8.28 1.83
CA LEU A 249 11.91 9.72 1.55
C LEU A 249 11.80 10.02 0.05
N VAL A 250 12.54 9.31 -0.81
CA VAL A 250 12.47 9.49 -2.27
C VAL A 250 11.05 9.23 -2.80
N PHE A 251 10.42 8.15 -2.32
CA PHE A 251 9.05 7.81 -2.69
C PHE A 251 8.02 8.79 -2.12
N ILE A 252 8.21 9.26 -0.87
CA ILE A 252 7.38 10.30 -0.26
C ILE A 252 7.44 11.61 -1.05
N LEU A 253 8.63 12.06 -1.44
CA LEU A 253 8.79 13.29 -2.22
C LEU A 253 8.15 13.16 -3.61
N SER A 254 8.27 11.99 -4.24
CA SER A 254 7.62 11.71 -5.53
C SER A 254 6.10 11.68 -5.39
N ALA A 255 5.56 11.10 -4.32
CA ALA A 255 4.13 11.13 -4.01
C ALA A 255 3.65 12.56 -3.67
N ALA A 256 4.47 13.36 -2.97
CA ALA A 256 4.16 14.75 -2.66
C ALA A 256 4.07 15.60 -3.95
N PHE A 257 4.96 15.36 -4.92
CA PHE A 257 4.87 15.98 -6.24
C PHE A 257 3.53 15.67 -6.93
N VAL A 258 3.07 14.41 -6.88
CA VAL A 258 1.73 14.02 -7.37
C VAL A 258 0.62 14.73 -6.59
N TYR A 259 0.74 14.83 -5.27
CA TYR A 259 -0.27 15.45 -4.41
C TYR A 259 -0.47 16.95 -4.69
N PHE A 260 0.62 17.70 -4.87
CA PHE A 260 0.58 19.13 -5.17
C PHE A 260 0.24 19.38 -6.64
N GLY A 261 0.79 18.60 -7.57
CA GLY A 261 0.49 18.75 -9.00
C GLY A 261 -0.96 18.43 -9.37
N SER A 262 -1.63 17.55 -8.62
CA SER A 262 -3.07 17.31 -8.77
C SER A 262 -3.97 18.38 -8.12
N ALA A 263 -3.40 19.27 -7.30
CA ALA A 263 -4.11 20.39 -6.71
C ALA A 263 -4.27 21.54 -7.71
N THR A 264 -3.18 21.87 -8.42
CA THR A 264 -3.12 22.95 -9.41
C THR A 264 -4.02 22.67 -10.62
N GLU A 265 -4.11 21.42 -11.05
CA GLU A 265 -4.99 21.01 -12.16
C GLU A 265 -6.49 21.25 -11.89
N ARG A 266 -6.89 21.45 -10.63
CA ARG A 266 -8.29 21.72 -10.24
C ARG A 266 -8.64 23.22 -10.26
N GLU A 267 -7.65 24.10 -10.21
CA GLU A 267 -7.87 25.55 -10.27
C GLU A 267 -7.99 26.05 -11.72
N GLU A 268 -7.51 25.26 -12.69
CA GLU A 268 -7.51 25.60 -14.13
C GLU A 268 -8.74 25.06 -14.90
N THR A 269 -9.61 24.25 -14.26
CA THR A 269 -10.82 23.64 -14.84
C THR A 269 -12.09 24.15 -14.18
#